data_AF-A0A8C9HAH2-F1
#
_entry.id   AF-A0A8C9HAH2-F1
#
_cell.length_a   1.000
_cell.length_b   1.000
_cell.length_c   1.000
_cell.angle_alpha   90.00
_cell.angle_beta   90.00
_cell.angle_gamma   90.00
#
_symmetry.space_group_name_H-M   'P 1'
#
loop_
_entity.id
_entity.type
_entity.pdbx_description
1 polymer ?
#
loop_
_entity_poly.entity_id
_entity_poly.type
_entity_poly.pdbx_seq_one_letter_code
_entity_poly.pdbx_strand_id
1 'polypeptide(L)'
;MLLSSLTRHVREGIYFPSRISYSLCVRVPKVKKRLQNFTLCLKTFTDFTCPYSLFYNTRSRDNELLLLVNKTGMYLLYTGNAMVTFSAPTPCPRSPCAPIHVSVSWEFASGIALGKWEAGGKEGCVEGVLCGGRG
;
A
#
# COMPACT_ATOMS: atom_id res chain seq x y z
N MET A 1 -3.16 9.69 -42.74
CA MET A 1 -2.05 9.01 -42.05
C MET A 1 -2.63 8.34 -40.81
N LEU A 2 -2.46 7.02 -40.69
CA LEU A 2 -3.32 6.12 -39.92
C LEU A 2 -3.37 6.41 -38.40
N LEU A 3 -4.59 6.61 -37.91
CA LEU A 3 -5.01 6.23 -36.56
C LEU A 3 -4.89 4.70 -36.46
N SER A 4 -3.97 4.18 -35.65
CA SER A 4 -3.97 2.77 -35.28
C SER A 4 -4.24 2.61 -33.79
N SER A 5 -5.38 1.98 -33.56
CA SER A 5 -5.92 1.47 -32.31
C SER A 5 -4.87 0.82 -31.40
N LEU A 6 -4.80 1.28 -30.16
CA LEU A 6 -4.38 0.48 -29.00
C LEU A 6 -5.48 0.58 -27.94
N THR A 7 -6.61 -0.06 -28.23
CA THR A 7 -7.46 -0.58 -27.17
C THR A 7 -6.70 -1.70 -26.47
N ARG A 8 -6.11 -1.45 -25.30
CA ARG A 8 -5.64 -2.51 -24.39
C ARG A 8 -5.81 -2.09 -22.93
N HIS A 9 -6.97 -2.49 -22.40
CA HIS A 9 -7.33 -2.55 -20.98
C HIS A 9 -7.03 -1.29 -20.14
N VAL A 10 -7.89 -0.28 -20.25
CA VAL A 10 -8.19 0.54 -19.07
C VAL A 10 -8.92 -0.38 -18.09
N ARG A 11 -8.19 -1.04 -17.18
CA ARG A 11 -8.80 -1.46 -15.92
C ARG A 11 -9.16 -0.16 -15.20
N GLU A 12 -10.41 0.02 -14.82
CA GLU A 12 -10.85 1.19 -14.04
C GLU A 12 -9.87 1.43 -12.89
N GLY A 13 -9.26 2.61 -12.86
CA GLY A 13 -8.19 2.96 -11.93
C GLY A 13 -8.27 4.45 -11.62
N ILE A 14 -7.85 4.82 -10.41
CA ILE A 14 -7.88 6.21 -9.96
C ILE A 14 -6.54 6.84 -10.32
N TYR A 15 -6.59 7.96 -11.05
CA TYR A 15 -5.40 8.70 -11.49
C TYR A 15 -5.25 10.00 -10.70
N PHE A 16 -4.06 10.21 -10.12
CA PHE A 16 -3.71 11.42 -9.40
C PHE A 16 -2.63 12.19 -10.21
N PRO A 17 -2.98 13.31 -10.88
CA PRO A 17 -2.14 13.94 -11.89
C PRO A 17 -0.95 14.75 -11.35
N SER A 18 -0.90 15.07 -10.05
CA SER A 18 0.11 15.96 -9.48
C SER A 18 0.51 15.57 -8.07
N ARG A 19 1.72 15.97 -7.64
CA ARG A 19 2.24 15.72 -6.28
C ARG A 19 1.40 16.34 -5.16
N ILE A 20 0.56 17.34 -5.49
CA ILE A 20 -0.37 18.03 -4.58
C ILE A 20 -1.80 17.52 -4.79
N SER A 21 -1.98 16.37 -5.45
CA SER A 21 -3.31 15.85 -5.75
C SER A 21 -4.09 15.48 -4.50
N TYR A 22 -5.38 15.81 -4.55
CA TYR A 22 -6.37 15.52 -3.53
C TYR A 22 -6.43 14.01 -3.24
N SER A 23 -6.60 13.63 -1.97
CA SER A 23 -6.91 12.25 -1.59
C SER A 23 -8.32 11.88 -2.07
N LEU A 24 -8.48 10.67 -2.61
CA LEU A 24 -9.81 10.14 -2.86
C LEU A 24 -10.35 9.53 -1.56
N CYS A 25 -11.39 10.15 -1.00
CA CYS A 25 -12.12 9.57 0.12
C CYS A 25 -13.10 8.52 -0.39
N VAL A 26 -12.76 7.24 -0.18
CA VAL A 26 -13.67 6.13 -0.48
C VAL A 26 -14.54 5.88 0.75
N ARG A 27 -15.87 5.88 0.57
CA ARG A 27 -16.80 5.51 1.63
C ARG A 27 -16.76 4.00 1.83
N VAL A 28 -15.99 3.56 2.82
CA VAL A 28 -16.03 2.18 3.29
C VAL A 28 -17.32 1.89 4.07
N PRO A 29 -17.84 0.64 4.03
CA PRO A 29 -18.96 0.23 4.86
C PRO A 29 -18.71 0.51 6.33
N LYS A 30 -19.74 0.87 7.09
CA LYS A 30 -19.62 1.05 8.55
C LYS A 30 -19.35 -0.30 9.20
N VAL A 31 -18.07 -0.61 9.42
CA VAL A 31 -17.66 -1.74 10.25
C VAL A 31 -17.89 -1.33 11.71
N LYS A 32 -18.97 -1.84 12.32
CA LYS A 32 -19.36 -1.51 13.71
C LYS A 32 -18.42 -2.08 14.77
N LYS A 33 -17.53 -3.00 14.38
CA LYS A 33 -16.58 -3.69 15.26
C LYS A 33 -15.16 -3.21 14.96
N ARG A 34 -14.30 -3.21 15.97
CA ARG A 34 -12.86 -2.93 15.77
C ARG A 34 -12.29 -3.96 14.80
N LEU A 35 -11.52 -3.51 13.81
CA LEU A 35 -10.79 -4.40 12.90
C LEU A 35 -9.77 -5.19 13.73
N GLN A 36 -10.05 -6.47 13.97
CA GLN A 36 -9.10 -7.36 14.63
C GLN A 36 -8.08 -7.86 13.61
N ASN A 37 -8.57 -8.39 12.49
CA ASN A 37 -7.73 -8.88 11.41
C ASN A 37 -8.18 -8.21 10.12
N PHE A 38 -7.22 -7.82 9.28
CA PHE A 38 -7.53 -7.26 7.97
C PHE A 38 -6.45 -7.60 6.95
N THR A 39 -6.83 -7.57 5.68
CA THR A 39 -5.92 -7.60 4.55
C THR A 39 -6.26 -6.44 3.62
N LEU A 40 -5.26 -5.65 3.26
CA LEU A 40 -5.36 -4.52 2.34
C LEU A 40 -4.50 -4.83 1.11
N CYS A 41 -5.13 -4.90 -0.06
CA CYS A 41 -4.44 -5.13 -1.33
C CYS A 41 -4.61 -3.92 -2.24
N LEU A 42 -3.52 -3.41 -2.77
CA LEU A 42 -3.48 -2.24 -3.65
C LEU A 42 -2.59 -2.56 -4.84
N LYS A 43 -3.07 -2.23 -6.04
CA LYS A 43 -2.23 -2.22 -7.23
C LYS A 43 -1.95 -0.78 -7.59
N THR A 44 -0.69 -0.36 -7.47
CA THR A 44 -0.29 1.02 -7.70
C THR A 44 0.90 1.09 -8.63
N PHE A 45 1.03 2.25 -9.27
CA PHE A 45 2.17 2.61 -10.09
C PHE A 45 2.43 4.10 -9.84
N THR A 46 3.69 4.45 -9.59
CA THR A 46 4.14 5.83 -9.43
C THR A 46 5.63 5.93 -9.72
N ASP A 47 6.04 7.09 -10.18
CA ASP A 47 7.42 7.52 -10.38
C ASP A 47 7.95 8.37 -9.20
N PHE A 48 7.16 8.52 -8.12
CA PHE A 48 7.56 9.29 -6.95
C PHE A 48 8.74 8.64 -6.22
N THR A 49 9.79 9.43 -6.02
CA THR A 49 10.98 9.07 -5.24
C THR A 49 10.91 9.56 -3.80
N CYS A 50 10.02 10.52 -3.50
CA CYS A 50 9.76 11.00 -2.14
C CYS A 50 8.75 10.09 -1.41
N PRO A 51 8.71 10.12 -0.06
CA PRO A 51 7.70 9.40 0.69
C PRO A 51 6.26 9.78 0.29
N TYR A 52 5.36 8.81 0.22
CA TYR A 52 3.93 9.04 -0.04
C TYR A 52 3.04 7.98 0.63
N SER A 53 1.81 8.37 0.95
CA SER A 53 0.81 7.47 1.55
C SER A 53 0.02 6.74 0.47
N LEU A 54 -0.02 5.41 0.54
CA LEU A 54 -0.84 4.56 -0.33
C LEU A 54 -2.27 4.44 0.17
N PHE A 55 -2.43 4.37 1.49
CA PHE A 55 -3.71 4.24 2.14
C PHE A 55 -3.67 4.92 3.51
N TYR A 56 -4.74 5.63 3.82
CA TYR A 56 -4.94 6.27 5.11
C TYR A 56 -6.42 6.19 5.46
N ASN A 57 -6.73 5.70 6.66
CA ASN A 57 -8.10 5.64 7.16
C ASN A 57 -8.17 6.28 8.54
N THR A 58 -8.48 7.58 8.63
CA THR A 58 -8.87 8.17 9.91
C THR A 58 -9.89 9.31 9.77
N ARG A 59 -10.75 9.43 10.80
CA ARG A 59 -11.62 10.58 11.05
C ARG A 59 -11.41 11.19 12.46
N SER A 60 -10.60 10.60 13.35
CA SER A 60 -10.45 11.08 14.74
C SER A 60 -9.16 10.73 15.51
N ARG A 61 -8.27 9.86 15.00
CA ARG A 61 -6.99 9.50 15.66
C ARG A 61 -5.90 9.37 14.59
N ASP A 62 -4.73 9.91 14.86
CA ASP A 62 -3.59 9.77 13.95
C ASP A 62 -3.17 8.30 13.84
N ASN A 63 -2.73 7.88 12.65
CA ASN A 63 -2.14 6.57 12.36
C ASN A 63 -3.00 5.32 12.66
N GLU A 64 -4.33 5.44 12.75
CA GLU A 64 -5.22 4.29 13.02
C GLU A 64 -4.99 3.13 12.03
N LEU A 65 -4.89 3.46 10.75
CA LEU A 65 -4.36 2.57 9.72
C LEU A 65 -3.73 3.41 8.60
N LEU A 66 -2.41 3.31 8.45
CA LEU A 66 -1.65 4.03 7.42
C LEU A 66 -0.65 3.07 6.77
N LEU A 67 -0.73 2.95 5.44
CA LEU A 67 0.29 2.31 4.63
C LEU A 67 1.06 3.39 3.86
N LEU A 68 2.34 3.56 4.21
CA LEU A 68 3.24 4.55 3.65
C LEU A 68 4.36 3.86 2.86
N VAL A 69 4.72 4.42 1.71
CA VAL A 69 6.00 4.15 1.06
C VAL A 69 6.97 5.21 1.52
N ASN A 70 7.96 4.84 2.34
CA ASN A 70 8.93 5.81 2.85
C ASN A 70 10.03 6.09 1.80
N LYS A 71 10.49 5.06 1.12
CA LYS A 71 11.34 5.16 -0.07
C LYS A 71 11.06 3.97 -0.97
N THR A 72 11.51 4.02 -2.21
CA THR A 72 11.34 2.90 -3.16
C THR A 72 11.83 1.59 -2.54
N GLY A 73 10.94 0.59 -2.49
CA GLY A 73 11.23 -0.71 -1.89
C GLY A 73 11.13 -0.76 -0.35
N MET A 74 10.65 0.29 0.32
CA MET A 74 10.46 0.29 1.77
C MET A 74 9.06 0.80 2.15
N TYR A 75 8.29 -0.09 2.76
CA TYR A 75 6.91 0.15 3.16
C TYR A 75 6.83 0.18 4.68
N LEU A 76 6.02 1.09 5.19
CA LEU A 76 5.69 1.23 6.61
C LEU A 76 4.19 1.04 6.78
N LEU A 77 3.81 0.06 7.60
CA LEU A 77 2.44 -0.13 8.04
C LEU A 77 2.32 0.38 9.48
N TYR A 78 1.47 1.38 9.67
CA TYR A 78 1.06 1.85 10.98
C TYR A 78 -0.33 1.35 11.31
N THR A 79 -0.48 0.83 12.53
CA THR A 79 -1.76 0.42 13.11
C THR A 79 -1.86 1.02 14.52
N GLY A 80 -2.59 2.11 14.66
CA GLY A 80 -2.55 2.95 15.86
C GLY A 80 -1.15 3.51 16.12
N ASN A 81 -0.58 3.22 17.29
CA ASN A 81 0.76 3.69 17.65
C ASN A 81 1.88 2.70 17.28
N ALA A 82 1.52 1.58 16.66
CA ALA A 82 2.46 0.54 16.31
C ALA A 82 2.88 0.64 14.84
N MET A 83 4.14 0.30 14.55
CA MET A 83 4.72 0.39 13.21
C MET A 83 5.44 -0.90 12.85
N VAL A 84 5.19 -1.41 11.66
CA VAL A 84 5.98 -2.48 11.04
C VAL A 84 6.60 -1.96 9.75
N THR A 85 7.91 -2.18 9.62
CA THR A 85 8.67 -1.87 8.41
C THR A 85 8.91 -3.15 7.63
N PHE A 86 8.69 -3.11 6.32
CA PHE A 86 9.09 -4.22 5.47
C PHE A 86 9.67 -3.72 4.14
N SER A 87 10.65 -4.47 3.66
CA SER A 87 11.36 -4.17 2.42
C SER A 87 10.87 -5.06 1.28
N ALA A 88 10.63 -4.45 0.13
CA ALA A 88 10.46 -5.14 -1.14
C ALA A 88 11.66 -4.80 -2.04
N PRO A 89 12.08 -5.70 -2.93
CA PRO A 89 12.98 -5.38 -4.02
C PRO A 89 12.43 -4.17 -4.77
N THR A 90 13.33 -3.25 -5.09
CA THR A 90 13.01 -2.13 -5.95
C THR A 90 12.59 -2.67 -7.33
N PRO A 91 11.59 -2.04 -7.99
CA PRO A 91 11.21 -2.43 -9.35
C PRO A 91 12.44 -2.42 -10.25
N CYS A 92 12.52 -3.42 -11.13
CA CYS A 92 13.71 -3.67 -11.94
C CYS A 92 14.17 -2.37 -12.65
N PRO A 93 15.47 -2.06 -12.70
CA PRO A 93 15.98 -0.87 -13.40
C PRO A 93 15.60 -0.79 -14.88
N ARG A 94 15.29 -1.95 -15.49
CA ARG A 94 14.82 -2.07 -16.88
C ARG A 94 13.34 -1.72 -17.07
N SER A 95 12.57 -1.71 -15.98
CA SER A 95 11.14 -1.40 -15.96
C SER A 95 10.79 -0.66 -14.66
N PRO A 96 11.35 0.55 -14.45
CA PRO A 96 11.12 1.33 -13.23
C PRO A 96 9.64 1.66 -13.03
N CYS A 97 8.86 1.59 -14.12
CA CYS A 97 7.43 1.89 -14.14
C CYS A 97 6.49 0.68 -14.09
N ALA A 98 6.97 -0.49 -13.67
CA ALA A 98 6.10 -1.66 -13.54
C ALA A 98 5.08 -1.45 -12.40
N PRO A 99 3.78 -1.73 -12.60
CA PRO A 99 2.81 -1.73 -11.52
C PRO A 99 3.20 -2.71 -10.42
N ILE A 100 3.07 -2.29 -9.17
CA ILE A 100 3.31 -3.09 -7.99
C ILE A 100 1.97 -3.46 -7.39
N HIS A 101 1.76 -4.76 -7.16
CA HIS A 101 0.66 -5.24 -6.34
C HIS A 101 1.18 -5.46 -4.93
N VAL A 102 0.78 -4.61 -3.99
CA VAL A 102 1.15 -4.71 -2.57
C VAL A 102 -0.05 -5.20 -1.78
N SER A 103 0.17 -6.20 -0.94
CA SER A 103 -0.83 -6.71 -0.02
C SER A 103 -0.25 -6.70 1.39
N VAL A 104 -0.97 -6.15 2.35
CA VAL A 104 -0.59 -6.18 3.76
C VAL A 104 -1.70 -6.82 4.56
N SER A 105 -1.36 -7.81 5.37
CA SER A 105 -2.26 -8.42 6.34
C SER A 105 -1.81 -8.11 7.74
N TRP A 106 -2.78 -7.93 8.63
CA TRP A 106 -2.56 -7.67 10.04
C TRP A 106 -3.43 -8.60 10.87
N GLU A 107 -2.84 -9.19 11.90
CA GLU A 107 -3.54 -9.97 12.90
C GLU A 107 -3.32 -9.38 14.29
N PHE A 108 -4.38 -8.84 14.89
CA PHE A 108 -4.28 -8.16 16.17
C PHE A 108 -3.92 -9.08 17.34
N ALA A 109 -4.38 -10.34 17.32
CA ALA A 109 -4.16 -11.28 18.41
C ALA A 109 -2.68 -11.63 18.61
N SER A 110 -1.94 -11.79 17.50
CA SER A 110 -0.52 -12.14 17.48
C SER A 110 0.39 -10.93 17.32
N GLY A 111 -0.13 -9.79 16.84
CA GLY A 111 0.68 -8.62 16.51
C GLY A 111 1.55 -8.83 15.27
N ILE A 112 1.19 -9.79 14.42
CA ILE A 112 1.91 -10.14 13.20
C ILE A 112 1.36 -9.34 12.03
N ALA A 113 2.27 -8.74 11.26
CA ALA A 113 2.00 -8.19 9.94
C ALA A 113 2.65 -9.05 8.87
N LEU A 114 1.90 -9.35 7.81
CA LEU A 114 2.41 -10.02 6.62
C LEU A 114 2.35 -9.08 5.43
N GLY A 115 3.51 -8.72 4.89
CA GLY A 115 3.62 -7.99 3.63
C GLY A 115 3.85 -8.95 2.48
N LYS A 116 3.08 -8.81 1.41
CA LYS A 116 3.33 -9.46 0.12
C LYS A 116 3.42 -8.39 -0.97
N TRP A 117 4.30 -8.62 -1.93
CA TRP A 117 4.44 -7.74 -3.09
C TRP A 117 4.65 -8.57 -4.34
N GLU A 118 4.17 -8.05 -5.47
CA GLU A 118 4.40 -8.61 -6.80
C GLU A 118 4.73 -7.45 -7.76
N ALA A 119 5.84 -7.57 -8.48
CA ALA A 119 6.27 -6.57 -9.46
C ALA A 119 6.99 -7.25 -10.63
N GLY A 120 6.51 -7.03 -11.87
CA GLY A 120 7.18 -7.52 -13.09
C GLY A 120 7.38 -9.03 -13.14
N GLY A 121 6.44 -9.81 -12.60
CA GLY A 121 6.52 -11.28 -12.54
C GLY A 121 7.41 -11.84 -11.43
N LYS A 122 7.94 -11.00 -10.54
CA LYS A 122 8.58 -11.41 -9.29
C LYS A 122 7.63 -11.17 -8.14
N GLU A 123 7.58 -12.12 -7.21
CA GLU A 123 6.81 -12.02 -5.97
C GLU A 123 7.72 -12.19 -4.75
N GLY A 124 7.29 -11.66 -3.61
CA GLY A 124 7.94 -11.87 -2.34
C GLY A 124 6.99 -11.70 -1.17
N CYS A 125 7.30 -12.40 -0.09
CA CYS A 125 6.58 -12.32 1.18
C CYS A 125 7.56 -11.97 2.28
N VAL A 126 7.13 -11.13 3.20
CA VAL A 126 7.90 -10.69 4.36
C VAL A 126 6.96 -10.66 5.56
N GLU A 127 7.41 -11.31 6.61
CA GLU A 127 6.74 -11.28 7.90
C GLU A 127 7.43 -10.25 8.80
N GLY A 128 6.63 -9.41 9.44
CA GLY A 128 7.10 -8.45 10.42
C GLY A 128 6.29 -8.62 11.69
N VAL A 129 7.00 -8.75 12.82
CA VAL A 129 6.39 -8.81 14.15
C VAL A 129 6.58 -7.47 14.83
N LEU A 130 5.56 -6.95 15.50
CA LEU A 130 5.74 -5.79 16.36
C LEU A 130 6.69 -6.11 17.52
N CYS A 131 7.84 -5.43 17.56
CA CYS A 131 8.66 -5.38 18.75
C CYS A 131 8.11 -4.32 19.72
N GLY A 132 7.21 -4.69 20.65
CA GLY A 132 6.94 -3.85 21.83
C GLY A 132 5.57 -3.99 22.50
N GLY A 133 5.59 -4.57 23.70
CA GLY A 133 4.87 -4.14 24.90
C GLY A 133 3.34 -4.05 24.87
N ARG A 134 2.67 -4.97 25.58
CA ARG A 134 1.31 -4.75 26.10
C ARG A 134 1.29 -3.43 26.88
N GLY A 135 0.50 -2.47 26.40
CA GLY A 135 0.10 -1.26 27.10
C GLY A 135 -1.40 -1.08 26.96
#